data_AF-M0A5V4-F1
#
_entry.id   AF-M0A5V4-F1
#
_cell.length_a   1.000
_cell.length_b   1.000
_cell.length_c   1.000
_cell.angle_alpha   90.00
_cell.angle_beta   90.00
_cell.angle_gamma   90.00
#
_symmetry.space_group_name_H-M   'P 1'
#
loop_
_entity.id
_entity.type
_entity.pdbx_description
1 polymer ?
#
loop_
_entity_poly.entity_id
_entity_poly.type
_entity_poly.pdbx_seq_one_letter_code
_entity_poly.pdbx_strand_id
1 'polypeptide(L)' 'MERFVTLIVAGGIGLLAGLWLAELVAVGSLPWIAGAALALSGTVAILAGIRRELTVSPFA' A
#
# COMPACT_ATOMS: atom_id res chain seq x y z
N MET A 1 -2.83 19.21 -2.03
CA MET A 1 -1.70 18.57 -1.33
C MET A 1 -2.15 17.54 -0.28
N GLU A 2 -3.15 17.83 0.55
CA GLU A 2 -3.56 16.93 1.66
C GLU A 2 -3.97 15.51 1.21
N ARG A 3 -4.78 15.38 0.15
CA ARG A 3 -5.30 14.07 -0.30
C ARG A 3 -4.24 13.16 -0.94
N PHE A 4 -3.15 13.71 -1.47
CA PHE A 4 -2.01 12.93 -1.98
C PHE A 4 -1.24 12.31 -0.80
N VAL A 5 -0.90 13.15 0.18
CA VAL A 5 -0.20 12.72 1.39
C VAL A 5 -1.02 11.68 2.16
N THR A 6 -2.34 11.87 2.29
CA THR A 6 -3.22 10.88 2.92
C THR A 6 -3.17 9.51 2.22
N LEU A 7 -3.18 9.47 0.88
CA LEU A 7 -3.11 8.21 0.14
C LEU A 7 -1.75 7.51 0.29
N ILE A 8 -0.66 8.27 0.28
CA ILE A 8 0.69 7.75 0.51
C ILE A 8 0.82 7.18 1.93
N VAL A 9 0.37 7.93 2.94
CA VAL A 9 0.47 7.53 4.35
C VAL A 9 -0.44 6.34 4.65
N ALA A 10 -1.69 6.36 4.20
CA ALA A 10 -2.61 5.23 4.38
C ALA A 10 -2.12 3.97 3.67
N GLY A 11 -1.59 4.12 2.44
CA GLY A 11 -0.97 3.02 1.70
C GLY A 11 0.26 2.46 2.43
N GLY A 12 1.12 3.32 2.96
CA GLY A 12 2.31 2.92 3.73
C GLY A 12 1.98 2.19 5.02
N ILE A 13 1.00 2.67 5.79
CA ILE A 13 0.52 1.99 7.00
C ILE A 13 -0.05 0.62 6.67
N GLY A 14 -0.85 0.50 5.59
CA GLY A 14 -1.38 -0.79 5.13
C GLY A 14 -0.27 -1.76 4.71
N LEU A 15 0.78 -1.26 4.05
CA LEU A 15 1.92 -2.06 3.63
C LEU A 15 2.71 -2.60 4.84
N LEU A 16 3.00 -1.73 5.82
CA LEU A 16 3.68 -2.12 7.06
C LEU A 16 2.85 -3.15 7.82
N ALA A 17 1.55 -2.92 8.00
CA ALA A 17 0.66 -3.84 8.70
C ALA A 17 0.58 -5.22 8.00
N GLY A 18 0.49 -5.24 6.68
CA GLY A 18 0.47 -6.48 5.88
C GLY A 18 1.79 -7.25 5.97
N LEU A 19 2.93 -6.54 5.90
CA LEU A 19 4.25 -7.15 6.00
C LEU A 19 4.53 -7.68 7.42
N TRP A 20 4.07 -6.97 8.44
CA TRP A 20 4.18 -7.40 9.83
C TRP A 20 3.35 -8.67 10.10
N LEU A 21 2.14 -8.75 9.55
CA LEU A 21 1.34 -9.98 9.58
C LEU A 21 2.00 -11.13 8.83
N ALA A 22 2.65 -10.86 7.69
CA ALA A 22 3.36 -11.89 6.94
C ALA A 22 4.62 -12.39 7.66
N GLU A 23 5.24 -11.58 8.52
CA GLU A 23 6.42 -11.96 9.29
C GLU A 23 6.06 -12.73 10.57
N LEU A 24 4.96 -12.34 11.23
CA LEU A 24 4.48 -12.97 12.47
C LEU A 24 3.81 -14.32 12.28
N VAL A 25 3.51 -14.70 11.03
CA VAL A 25 2.66 -15.85 10.71
C VAL A 25 3.42 -16.84 9.81
N ALA A 26 3.22 -18.14 10.05
CA ALA A 26 3.86 -19.19 9.27
C ALA A 26 3.58 -19.05 7.76
N VAL A 27 4.65 -19.06 6.97
CA VAL A 27 4.61 -19.00 5.50
C VAL A 27 3.70 -20.11 4.96
N GLY A 28 2.74 -19.73 4.11
CA GLY A 28 1.78 -20.65 3.49
C GLY A 28 0.49 -20.88 4.28
N SER A 29 0.34 -20.29 5.47
CA SER A 29 -0.93 -20.34 6.21
C SER A 29 -1.92 -19.28 5.72
N LEU A 30 -3.23 -19.50 5.94
CA LEU A 30 -4.30 -18.57 5.55
C LEU A 30 -4.08 -17.11 6.02
N PRO A 31 -3.66 -16.85 7.28
CA PRO A 31 -3.38 -15.49 7.73
C PRO A 31 -2.15 -14.85 7.05
N TRP A 32 -1.17 -15.65 6.62
CA TRP A 32 -0.03 -15.18 5.83
C TRP A 32 -0.46 -14.70 4.45
N ILE A 33 -1.37 -15.45 3.78
CA ILE A 33 -1.94 -15.07 2.48
C ILE A 33 -2.75 -13.77 2.61
N ALA A 34 -3.52 -13.62 3.70
CA ALA A 34 -4.24 -12.38 3.97
C ALA A 34 -3.28 -11.18 4.16
N GLY A 35 -2.18 -11.36 4.90
CA GLY A 35 -1.13 -10.34 5.05
C GLY A 35 -0.47 -9.96 3.72
N ALA A 36 -0.16 -10.95 2.88
CA ALA A 36 0.40 -10.73 1.55
C ALA A 36 -0.56 -9.96 0.63
N ALA A 37 -1.85 -10.31 0.63
CA ALA A 37 -2.87 -9.59 -0.14
C ALA A 37 -3.02 -8.13 0.34
N LEU A 38 -2.92 -7.91 1.65
CA LEU A 38 -2.98 -6.57 2.26
C LEU A 38 -1.77 -5.72 1.87
N ALA A 39 -0.56 -6.30 1.88
CA ALA A 39 0.66 -5.65 1.41
C ALA A 39 0.60 -5.28 -0.09
N LEU A 40 0.05 -6.17 -0.92
CA LEU A 40 -0.20 -5.89 -2.34
C LEU A 40 -1.19 -4.75 -2.52
N SER A 41 -2.28 -4.72 -1.74
CA SER A 41 -3.26 -3.63 -1.80
C SER A 41 -2.65 -2.28 -1.41
N GLY A 42 -1.77 -2.25 -0.40
CA GLY A 42 -1.02 -1.05 0.00
C GLY A 42 -0.10 -0.54 -1.10
N THR A 43 0.58 -1.45 -1.80
CA THR A 43 1.44 -1.13 -2.95
C THR A 43 0.62 -0.51 -4.10
N VAL A 44 -0.54 -1.09 -4.41
CA VAL A 44 -1.43 -0.57 -5.46
C VAL A 44 -1.99 0.81 -5.09
N ALA A 45 -2.35 1.03 -3.82
CA ALA A 45 -2.83 2.33 -3.34
C ALA A 45 -1.76 3.42 -3.47
N ILE A 46 -0.50 3.12 -3.13
CA ILE A 46 0.63 4.04 -3.32
C ILE A 46 0.83 4.34 -4.81
N LEU A 47 0.86 3.31 -5.67
CA LEU A 47 1.05 3.47 -7.11
C LEU A 47 -0.08 4.29 -7.75
N ALA A 48 -1.33 4.10 -7.30
CA ALA A 48 -2.48 4.88 -7.73
C ALA A 48 -2.39 6.35 -7.29
N GLY A 49 -1.91 6.61 -6.07
CA GLY A 49 -1.63 7.96 -5.58
C GLY A 49 -0.58 8.67 -6.44
N ILE A 50 0.53 8.00 -6.73
CA ILE A 50 1.62 8.52 -7.58
C ILE A 50 1.12 8.81 -9.00
N ARG A 51 0.43 7.86 -9.66
CA ARG A 51 -0.08 8.08 -11.03
C ARG A 51 -1.05 9.24 -11.10
N ARG A 52 -1.90 9.40 -10.08
CA ARG A 52 -2.89 10.47 -10.04
C ARG A 52 -2.22 11.86 -9.90
N GLU A 53 -1.13 11.97 -9.16
CA GLU A 53 -0.35 13.21 -9.07
C GLU A 53 0.39 13.53 -10.38
N LEU A 54 1.00 12.52 -11.01
CA LEU A 54 1.69 12.66 -12.29
C LEU A 54 0.76 13.10 -13.43
N THR A 55 -0.50 12.64 -13.41
CA THR A 55 -1.49 13.01 -14.44
C THR A 55 -2.09 14.40 -14.20
N VAL A 56 -2.05 14.90 -12.95
CA VAL A 56 -2.60 16.20 -12.57
C VAL A 56 -1.57 17.32 -12.70
N SER A 57 -0.26 17.01 -12.76
CA SER A 57 0.77 18.01 -13.02
C SER A 57 0.76 18.45 -14.50
N PRO A 58 0.43 19.71 -14.83
CA PRO A 58 0.39 20.22 -16.20
C PRO A 58 1.79 20.61 -16.75
N PHE A 59 2.88 20.20 -16.08
CA PHE A 59 4.26 20.59 -16.41
C PHE A 59 5.23 19.40 -16.53
N ALA A 60 4.73 18.20 -16.84
CA ALA A 60 5.57 17.10 -17.32
C ALA A 60 5.56 17.05 -18.86
#